data_AF-A0A6I6R0J6-F1
#
_entry.id   AF-A0A6I6R0J6-F1
#
_cell.length_a   1.000
_cell.length_b   1.000
_cell.length_c   1.000
_cell.angle_alpha   90.00
_cell.angle_beta   90.00
_cell.angle_gamma   90.00
#
_symmetry.space_group_name_H-M   'P 1'
#
loop_
_entity.id
_entity.type
_entity.pdbx_description
1 polymer ?
#
loop_
_entity_poly.entity_id
_entity_poly.type
_entity_poly.pdbx_seq_one_letter_code
_entity_poly.pdbx_strand_id
1 'polypeptide(L)'
;MAASEKRPPVFVEHEGTDKRWLALCREACTAAGMLEVGIKALSHADFNRQDLYYAGFFNVTIAMERICKLVLDSQRFYEKGEFLKGGELSKLGHSLTNLYRKVQNIEESFSEGISSRRVDIPLDELEDILNFLTDFAKKDRYYNLESLTKNGGADPIKRWRKLVTQHHPMPALTEEQRDEMRKADMCGEEGVYFDMLFPSVNGNNIERPSEYLREKWEDRHVQIEGVSVLYSLFRYLSKVLGHFSGAWPVQVRDAEEKLDEQSAGQTLMMEKMKIREGSLQLPWYSDFFDFFEHDASWLKNKLMRES
;
A
#
# COMPACT_ATOMS: atom_id res chain seq x y z
N MET A 1 -37.02 9.27 -30.62
CA MET A 1 -36.39 8.22 -29.80
C MET A 1 -36.10 7.03 -30.71
N ALA A 2 -34.83 6.83 -31.10
CA ALA A 2 -34.40 5.60 -31.76
C ALA A 2 -33.45 4.90 -30.79
N ALA A 3 -33.88 3.77 -30.23
CA ALA A 3 -33.05 2.95 -29.38
C ALA A 3 -31.92 2.37 -30.23
N SER A 4 -30.68 2.74 -29.89
CA SER A 4 -29.49 2.10 -30.43
C SER A 4 -29.51 0.63 -30.01
N GLU A 5 -29.78 -0.27 -30.96
CA GLU A 5 -29.63 -1.71 -30.78
C GLU A 5 -28.16 -1.99 -30.46
N LYS A 6 -27.88 -2.22 -29.17
CA LYS A 6 -26.57 -2.72 -28.72
C LYS A 6 -26.37 -4.10 -29.34
N ARG A 7 -25.53 -4.18 -30.37
CA ARG A 7 -25.06 -5.48 -30.89
C ARG A 7 -24.50 -6.29 -29.72
N PRO A 8 -24.85 -7.59 -29.61
CA PRO A 8 -24.26 -8.45 -28.60
C PRO A 8 -22.74 -8.49 -28.81
N PRO A 9 -21.95 -8.60 -27.73
CA PRO A 9 -20.50 -8.72 -27.84
C PRO A 9 -20.17 -9.94 -28.70
N VAL A 10 -19.27 -9.74 -29.66
CA VAL A 10 -18.71 -10.83 -30.47
C VAL A 10 -17.77 -11.62 -29.57
N PHE A 11 -18.12 -12.87 -29.29
CA PHE A 11 -17.26 -13.79 -28.56
C PHE A 11 -16.31 -14.45 -29.56
N VAL A 12 -15.02 -14.19 -29.42
CA VAL A 12 -13.96 -14.91 -30.14
C VAL A 12 -13.54 -16.08 -29.26
N GLU A 13 -13.40 -17.28 -29.83
CA GLU A 13 -12.73 -18.39 -29.15
C GLU A 13 -11.28 -17.99 -28.88
N HIS A 14 -11.00 -17.59 -27.65
CA HIS A 14 -9.62 -17.45 -27.18
C HIS A 14 -9.08 -18.85 -26.85
N GLU A 15 -7.91 -19.19 -27.37
CA GLU A 15 -7.10 -20.26 -26.77
C GLU A 15 -7.05 -20.05 -25.25
N GLY A 16 -7.30 -21.11 -24.49
CA GLY A 16 -7.56 -21.00 -23.05
C GLY A 16 -6.47 -20.19 -22.35
N THR A 17 -6.87 -19.12 -21.64
CA THR A 17 -5.94 -18.29 -20.87
C THR A 17 -5.15 -19.15 -19.89
N ASP A 18 -3.82 -19.00 -19.88
CA ASP A 18 -2.97 -19.70 -18.92
C ASP A 18 -3.47 -19.40 -17.49
N LYS A 19 -3.85 -20.45 -16.77
CA LYS A 19 -4.41 -20.34 -15.41
C LYS A 19 -3.41 -19.69 -14.45
N ARG A 20 -2.10 -19.87 -14.68
CA ARG A 20 -1.03 -19.25 -13.89
C ARG A 20 -1.01 -17.74 -14.11
N TRP A 21 -1.08 -17.30 -15.37
CA TRP A 21 -1.18 -15.88 -15.72
C TRP A 21 -2.40 -15.23 -15.04
N LEU A 22 -3.57 -15.86 -15.17
CA LEU A 22 -4.80 -15.36 -14.56
C LEU A 22 -4.71 -15.28 -13.03
N ALA A 23 -4.04 -16.24 -12.38
CA ALA A 23 -3.81 -16.22 -10.94
C ALA A 23 -2.93 -15.03 -10.52
N LEU A 24 -1.84 -14.76 -11.26
CA LEU A 24 -0.98 -13.61 -10.99
C LEU A 24 -1.72 -12.27 -11.17
N CYS A 25 -2.51 -12.12 -12.25
CA CYS A 25 -3.33 -10.93 -12.46
C CYS A 25 -4.34 -10.72 -11.32
N ARG A 26 -5.01 -11.79 -10.87
CA ARG A 26 -5.95 -11.71 -9.74
C ARG A 26 -5.25 -11.36 -8.43
N GLU A 27 -4.07 -11.89 -8.19
CA GLU A 27 -3.27 -11.57 -7.00
C GLU A 27 -2.83 -10.10 -7.01
N ALA A 28 -2.35 -9.59 -8.15
CA ALA A 28 -2.00 -8.19 -8.34
C ALA A 28 -3.21 -7.27 -8.16
N CYS A 29 -4.34 -7.55 -8.81
CA CYS A 29 -5.61 -6.83 -8.62
C CYS A 29 -6.06 -6.82 -7.15
N THR A 30 -5.96 -7.97 -6.47
CA THR A 30 -6.38 -8.09 -5.08
C THR A 30 -5.49 -7.21 -4.19
N ALA A 31 -4.18 -7.28 -4.36
CA ALA A 31 -3.25 -6.46 -3.59
C ALA A 31 -3.45 -4.96 -3.83
N ALA A 32 -3.62 -4.55 -5.08
CA ALA A 32 -3.90 -3.16 -5.46
C ALA A 32 -5.23 -2.65 -4.87
N GLY A 33 -6.31 -3.42 -5.02
CA GLY A 33 -7.63 -3.03 -4.50
C GLY A 33 -7.66 -2.95 -2.96
N MET A 34 -7.00 -3.88 -2.26
CA MET A 34 -6.85 -3.78 -0.81
C MET A 34 -6.09 -2.52 -0.42
N LEU A 35 -5.01 -2.20 -1.12
CA LEU A 35 -4.21 -1.02 -0.84
C LEU A 35 -4.99 0.28 -1.07
N GLU A 36 -5.77 0.39 -2.15
CA GLU A 36 -6.65 1.53 -2.40
C GLU A 36 -7.66 1.73 -1.26
N VAL A 37 -8.33 0.65 -0.85
CA VAL A 37 -9.28 0.67 0.28
C VAL A 37 -8.57 1.08 1.57
N GLY A 38 -7.38 0.54 1.82
CA GLY A 38 -6.60 0.82 3.02
C GLY A 38 -6.16 2.28 3.12
N ILE A 39 -5.58 2.82 2.04
CA ILE A 39 -5.16 4.22 1.95
C ILE A 39 -6.35 5.16 2.11
N LYS A 40 -7.47 4.87 1.44
CA LYS A 40 -8.69 5.69 1.54
C LYS A 40 -9.32 5.65 2.93
N ALA A 41 -9.31 4.50 3.60
CA ALA A 41 -9.81 4.42 4.98
C ALA A 41 -8.94 5.27 5.91
N LEU A 42 -7.61 5.16 5.82
CA LEU A 42 -6.69 5.94 6.66
C LEU A 42 -6.75 7.44 6.38
N SER A 43 -7.04 7.86 5.15
CA SER A 43 -7.17 9.30 4.81
C SER A 43 -8.42 9.96 5.40
N HIS A 44 -9.35 9.16 5.95
CA HIS A 44 -10.58 9.62 6.59
C HIS A 44 -10.69 9.15 8.05
N ALA A 45 -9.66 8.47 8.58
CA ALA A 45 -9.66 7.97 9.95
C ALA A 45 -9.39 9.12 10.93
N ASP A 46 -10.25 9.26 11.93
CA ASP A 46 -10.14 10.26 12.99
C ASP A 46 -10.68 9.69 14.32
N PHE A 47 -10.66 10.50 15.37
CA PHE A 47 -11.13 10.14 16.71
C PHE A 47 -12.61 9.74 16.76
N ASN A 48 -13.43 10.17 15.79
CA ASN A 48 -14.84 9.80 15.65
C ASN A 48 -15.03 8.54 14.79
N ARG A 49 -14.09 8.28 13.88
CA ARG A 49 -14.09 7.19 12.89
C ARG A 49 -12.93 6.24 13.11
N GLN A 50 -12.76 5.79 14.36
CA GLN A 50 -11.68 4.89 14.75
C GLN A 50 -11.76 3.51 14.05
N ASP A 51 -12.96 3.13 13.57
CA ASP A 51 -13.18 1.97 12.72
C ASP A 51 -12.30 1.98 11.46
N LEU A 52 -12.07 3.18 10.90
CA LEU A 52 -11.30 3.36 9.68
C LEU A 52 -9.80 3.15 9.88
N TYR A 53 -9.25 3.39 11.08
CA TYR A 53 -7.86 3.02 11.38
C TYR A 53 -7.68 1.50 11.26
N TYR A 54 -8.54 0.72 11.90
CA TYR A 54 -8.47 -0.73 11.82
C TYR A 54 -8.70 -1.22 10.39
N ALA A 55 -9.77 -0.77 9.72
CA ALA A 55 -10.03 -1.14 8.33
C ALA A 55 -8.86 -0.79 7.41
N GLY A 56 -8.23 0.37 7.62
CA GLY A 56 -7.03 0.82 6.96
C GLY A 56 -5.85 -0.13 7.17
N PHE A 57 -5.46 -0.34 8.42
CA PHE A 57 -4.33 -1.18 8.80
C PHE A 57 -4.49 -2.65 8.38
N PHE A 58 -5.69 -3.21 8.48
CA PHE A 58 -5.99 -4.56 7.97
C PHE A 58 -5.66 -4.66 6.49
N ASN A 59 -6.13 -3.70 5.70
CA ASN A 59 -5.97 -3.74 4.26
C ASN A 59 -4.51 -3.50 3.84
N VAL A 60 -3.83 -2.49 4.38
CA VAL A 60 -2.44 -2.18 3.99
C VAL A 60 -1.46 -3.28 4.42
N THR A 61 -1.64 -3.90 5.59
CA THR A 61 -0.75 -4.99 6.04
C THR A 61 -0.88 -6.24 5.16
N ILE A 62 -2.11 -6.61 4.79
CA ILE A 62 -2.34 -7.76 3.90
C ILE A 62 -1.85 -7.45 2.48
N ALA A 63 -2.12 -6.25 1.96
CA ALA A 63 -1.62 -5.82 0.65
C ALA A 63 -0.10 -5.85 0.60
N MET A 64 0.59 -5.35 1.63
CA MET A 64 2.05 -5.38 1.72
C MET A 64 2.60 -6.81 1.67
N GLU A 65 2.01 -7.72 2.44
CA GLU A 65 2.42 -9.13 2.42
C GLU A 65 2.30 -9.73 1.00
N ARG A 66 1.17 -9.47 0.34
CA ARG A 66 0.89 -9.99 -1.01
C ARG A 66 1.84 -9.42 -2.06
N ILE A 67 2.08 -8.10 -2.06
CA ILE A 67 3.01 -7.45 -3.00
C ILE A 67 4.42 -8.02 -2.81
N CYS A 68 4.91 -8.09 -1.56
CA CYS A 68 6.25 -8.63 -1.30
C CYS A 68 6.38 -10.09 -1.75
N LYS A 69 5.35 -10.91 -1.53
CA LYS A 69 5.33 -12.31 -1.99
C LYS A 69 5.28 -12.41 -3.51
N LEU A 70 4.52 -11.54 -4.17
CA LEU A 70 4.45 -11.47 -5.63
C LEU A 70 5.80 -11.07 -6.23
N VAL A 71 6.53 -10.14 -5.61
CA VAL A 71 7.92 -9.81 -5.99
C VAL A 71 8.82 -11.03 -5.90
N LEU A 72 8.80 -11.74 -4.76
CA LEU A 72 9.67 -12.89 -4.51
C LEU A 72 9.40 -14.06 -5.47
N ASP A 73 8.12 -14.31 -5.75
CA ASP A 73 7.71 -15.37 -6.67
C ASP A 73 8.02 -15.00 -8.13
N SER A 74 7.81 -13.73 -8.50
CA SER A 74 8.16 -13.20 -9.83
C SER A 74 9.66 -13.22 -10.08
N GLN A 75 10.49 -12.89 -9.07
CA GLN A 75 11.94 -13.04 -9.16
C GLN A 75 12.33 -14.50 -9.42
N ARG A 76 11.77 -15.43 -8.66
CA ARG A 76 12.06 -16.86 -8.81
C ARG A 76 11.71 -17.35 -10.22
N PHE A 77 10.57 -16.93 -10.74
CA PHE A 77 10.14 -17.24 -12.10
C PHE A 77 11.05 -16.57 -13.14
N TYR A 78 11.40 -15.31 -12.95
CA TYR A 78 12.29 -14.54 -13.82
C TYR A 78 13.67 -15.21 -13.95
N GLU A 79 14.23 -15.72 -12.85
CA GLU A 79 15.56 -16.32 -12.82
C GLU A 79 15.58 -17.80 -13.22
N LYS A 80 14.50 -18.55 -12.98
CA LYS A 80 14.54 -20.02 -13.08
C LYS A 80 13.42 -20.63 -13.91
N GLY A 81 12.44 -19.85 -14.36
CA GLY A 81 11.29 -20.34 -15.12
C GLY A 81 10.28 -21.13 -14.28
N GLU A 82 10.44 -21.13 -12.96
CA GLU A 82 9.58 -21.86 -12.02
C GLU A 82 9.11 -20.91 -10.91
N PHE A 83 7.87 -21.09 -10.44
CA PHE A 83 7.38 -20.43 -9.23
C PHE A 83 7.87 -21.15 -7.98
N LEU A 84 7.77 -20.48 -6.83
CA LEU A 84 8.00 -21.09 -5.52
C LEU A 84 7.01 -22.25 -5.30
N LYS A 85 7.53 -23.37 -4.77
CA LYS A 85 6.74 -24.58 -4.53
C LYS A 85 5.81 -24.40 -3.34
N GLY A 86 4.78 -25.25 -3.28
CA GLY A 86 3.76 -25.25 -2.23
C GLY A 86 4.39 -25.19 -0.83
N GLY A 87 4.01 -24.16 -0.07
CA GLY A 87 4.47 -23.92 1.29
C GLY A 87 5.77 -23.12 1.42
N GLU A 88 6.55 -22.90 0.35
CA GLU A 88 7.74 -22.03 0.42
C GLU A 88 7.34 -20.58 0.72
N LEU A 89 6.29 -20.07 0.05
CA LEU A 89 5.70 -18.75 0.34
C LEU A 89 5.18 -18.61 1.77
N SER A 90 4.68 -19.70 2.36
CA SER A 90 4.22 -19.72 3.76
C SER A 90 5.40 -19.71 4.74
N LYS A 91 6.48 -20.43 4.43
CA LYS A 91 7.71 -20.48 5.24
C LYS A 91 8.45 -19.15 5.31
N LEU A 92 8.25 -18.25 4.35
CA LEU A 92 8.76 -16.88 4.42
C LEU A 92 8.18 -16.08 5.61
N GLY A 93 7.07 -16.56 6.19
CA GLY A 93 6.42 -15.98 7.35
C GLY A 93 5.59 -14.72 7.02
N HIS A 94 4.98 -14.16 8.06
CA HIS A 94 4.12 -12.96 7.99
C HIS A 94 4.84 -11.69 8.48
N SER A 95 6.17 -11.75 8.63
CA SER A 95 6.92 -10.60 9.15
C SER A 95 7.17 -9.61 8.01
N LEU A 96 6.41 -8.52 7.98
CA LEU A 96 6.49 -7.51 6.93
C LEU A 96 7.90 -6.89 6.83
N THR A 97 8.59 -6.69 7.97
CA THR A 97 9.99 -6.25 7.99
C THR A 97 10.93 -7.20 7.24
N ASN A 98 10.75 -8.52 7.40
CA ASN A 98 11.61 -9.50 6.73
C ASN A 98 11.28 -9.62 5.24
N LEU A 99 9.99 -9.55 4.90
CA LEU A 99 9.54 -9.53 3.51
C LEU A 99 10.08 -8.28 2.78
N TYR A 100 9.96 -7.11 3.40
CA TYR A 100 10.52 -5.86 2.88
C TYR A 100 12.03 -5.98 2.63
N ARG A 101 12.81 -6.48 3.60
CA ARG A 101 14.27 -6.65 3.43
C ARG A 101 14.62 -7.56 2.25
N LYS A 102 13.84 -8.62 2.03
CA LYS A 102 14.04 -9.49 0.85
C LYS A 102 13.76 -8.75 -0.45
N VAL A 103 12.69 -7.96 -0.50
CA VAL A 103 12.36 -7.10 -1.67
C VAL A 103 13.46 -6.06 -1.90
N GLN A 104 14.00 -5.46 -0.84
CA GLN A 104 15.10 -4.51 -0.92
C GLN A 104 16.35 -5.12 -1.55
N ASN A 105 16.74 -6.33 -1.13
CA ASN A 105 17.88 -7.04 -1.72
C ASN A 105 17.67 -7.34 -3.21
N ILE A 106 16.43 -7.53 -3.64
CA ILE A 106 16.09 -7.73 -5.06
C ILE A 106 16.30 -6.43 -5.83
N GLU A 107 15.76 -5.31 -5.35
CA GLU A 107 15.97 -3.98 -5.96
C GLU A 107 17.47 -3.68 -6.12
N GLU A 108 18.27 -4.03 -5.11
CA GLU A 108 19.73 -3.84 -5.15
C GLU A 108 20.42 -4.65 -6.25
N SER A 109 19.89 -5.84 -6.60
CA SER A 109 20.43 -6.67 -7.69
C SER A 109 20.11 -6.14 -9.09
N PHE A 110 19.03 -5.38 -9.26
CA PHE A 110 18.63 -4.79 -10.54
C PHE A 110 19.36 -3.48 -10.86
N SER A 111 20.04 -2.89 -9.88
CA SER A 111 20.67 -1.59 -10.04
C SER A 111 22.19 -1.71 -9.88
N GLU A 112 22.93 -1.64 -10.99
CA GLU A 112 24.38 -1.46 -10.97
C GLU A 112 24.69 0.01 -10.65
N GLY A 113 25.43 0.28 -9.56
CA GLY A 113 25.83 1.61 -9.02
C GLY A 113 24.96 2.87 -9.29
N ILE A 114 24.24 3.41 -8.29
CA ILE A 114 23.84 4.83 -8.05
C ILE A 114 22.84 4.91 -6.88
N SER A 115 23.01 5.88 -5.99
CA SER A 115 22.33 6.12 -4.70
C SER A 115 20.82 6.43 -4.72
N SER A 116 20.12 6.37 -5.86
CA SER A 116 18.70 6.72 -6.01
C SER A 116 17.71 5.60 -5.59
N ARG A 117 18.14 4.66 -4.73
CA ARG A 117 17.55 3.31 -4.58
C ARG A 117 16.64 3.09 -3.38
N ARG A 118 16.53 4.07 -2.50
CA ARG A 118 15.80 3.90 -1.25
C ARG A 118 14.41 4.49 -1.40
N VAL A 119 13.46 3.89 -0.71
CA VAL A 119 12.19 4.54 -0.44
C VAL A 119 12.49 5.94 0.13
N ASP A 120 11.75 6.94 -0.32
CA ASP A 120 11.92 8.34 0.13
C ASP A 120 11.31 8.52 1.53
N ILE A 121 11.87 7.78 2.49
CA ILE A 121 11.51 7.73 3.90
C ILE A 121 12.84 7.59 4.68
N PRO A 122 13.10 8.42 5.70
CA PRO A 122 14.21 8.22 6.63
C PRO A 122 14.26 6.78 7.17
N LEU A 123 15.46 6.25 7.38
CA LEU A 123 15.65 4.84 7.74
C LEU A 123 14.97 4.48 9.08
N ASP A 124 15.10 5.35 10.06
CA ASP A 124 14.48 5.22 11.39
C ASP A 124 12.96 5.24 11.31
N GLU A 125 12.39 6.17 10.52
CA GLU A 125 10.95 6.21 10.25
C GLU A 125 10.47 4.93 9.55
N LEU A 126 11.19 4.47 8.52
CA LEU A 126 10.87 3.25 7.80
C LEU A 126 10.88 2.03 8.73
N GLU A 127 11.88 1.90 9.60
CA GLU A 127 11.96 0.81 10.58
C GLU A 127 10.78 0.85 11.55
N ASP A 128 10.42 2.03 12.08
CA ASP A 128 9.28 2.20 12.97
C ASP A 128 7.96 1.80 12.30
N ILE A 129 7.76 2.19 11.04
CA ILE A 129 6.56 1.85 10.26
C ILE A 129 6.48 0.34 9.99
N LEU A 130 7.58 -0.27 9.55
CA LEU A 130 7.61 -1.71 9.30
C LEU A 130 7.35 -2.51 10.57
N ASN A 131 7.87 -2.05 11.71
CA ASN A 131 7.63 -2.66 13.01
C ASN A 131 6.17 -2.49 13.45
N PHE A 132 5.59 -1.29 13.28
CA PHE A 132 4.17 -1.05 13.55
C PHE A 132 3.27 -1.97 12.71
N LEU A 133 3.46 -2.01 11.39
CA LEU A 133 2.66 -2.85 10.49
C LEU A 133 2.83 -4.35 10.81
N THR A 134 4.05 -4.78 11.14
CA THR A 134 4.33 -6.18 11.54
C THR A 134 3.63 -6.53 12.85
N ASP A 135 3.68 -5.66 13.85
CA ASP A 135 2.99 -5.85 15.13
C ASP A 135 1.48 -5.89 14.95
N PHE A 136 0.93 -4.97 14.15
CA PHE A 136 -0.50 -4.92 13.86
C PHE A 136 -0.99 -6.22 13.23
N ALA A 137 -0.29 -6.69 12.19
CA ALA A 137 -0.63 -7.93 11.48
C ALA A 137 -0.60 -9.17 12.39
N LYS A 138 0.31 -9.21 13.37
CA LYS A 138 0.51 -10.37 14.26
C LYS A 138 -0.41 -10.39 15.47
N LYS A 139 -0.56 -9.26 16.16
CA LYS A 139 -1.21 -9.20 17.49
C LYS A 139 -2.22 -8.06 17.60
N ASP A 140 -1.88 -6.84 17.19
CA ASP A 140 -2.68 -5.67 17.57
C ASP A 140 -4.03 -5.61 16.81
N ARG A 141 -4.20 -6.42 15.75
CA ARG A 141 -5.49 -6.60 15.07
C ARG A 141 -6.66 -7.01 15.97
N TYR A 142 -6.39 -7.64 17.11
CA TYR A 142 -7.39 -8.03 18.10
C TYR A 142 -7.31 -7.21 19.38
N TYR A 143 -6.58 -6.09 19.36
CA TYR A 143 -6.35 -5.25 20.55
C TYR A 143 -7.65 -4.93 21.29
N ASN A 144 -8.70 -4.52 20.58
CA ASN A 144 -10.00 -4.20 21.19
C ASN A 144 -10.68 -5.40 21.89
N LEU A 145 -10.43 -6.63 21.44
CA LEU A 145 -10.96 -7.83 22.10
C LEU A 145 -10.09 -8.24 23.28
N GLU A 146 -8.77 -8.11 23.15
CA GLU A 146 -7.83 -8.41 24.22
C GLU A 146 -7.96 -7.44 25.40
N SER A 147 -8.22 -6.16 25.12
CA SER A 147 -8.39 -5.11 26.14
C SER A 147 -9.61 -5.33 27.04
N LEU A 148 -10.58 -6.17 26.63
CA LEU A 148 -11.72 -6.56 27.46
C LEU A 148 -11.32 -7.44 28.65
N THR A 149 -10.20 -8.16 28.55
CA THR A 149 -9.79 -9.18 29.53
C THR A 149 -8.40 -8.96 30.10
N LYS A 150 -7.56 -8.17 29.42
CA LYS A 150 -6.18 -7.88 29.83
C LYS A 150 -5.97 -6.37 29.91
N ASN A 151 -5.50 -5.90 31.07
CA ASN A 151 -4.93 -4.57 31.19
C ASN A 151 -3.48 -4.61 30.70
N GLY A 152 -3.12 -3.83 29.67
CA GLY A 152 -1.71 -3.59 29.32
C GLY A 152 -1.26 -3.79 27.86
N GLY A 153 -2.16 -3.81 26.89
CA GLY A 153 -1.78 -3.69 25.47
C GLY A 153 -1.52 -2.24 25.06
N ALA A 154 -0.66 -2.00 24.07
CA ALA A 154 -0.48 -0.67 23.50
C ALA A 154 -1.46 -0.48 22.33
N ASP A 155 -2.40 0.46 22.48
CA ASP A 155 -3.41 0.79 21.48
C ASP A 155 -2.77 1.13 20.11
N PRO A 156 -3.12 0.43 19.03
CA PRO A 156 -2.53 0.66 17.72
C PRO A 156 -2.83 2.06 17.16
N ILE A 157 -3.98 2.67 17.49
CA ILE A 157 -4.30 4.02 17.04
C ILE A 157 -3.40 5.04 17.73
N LYS A 158 -3.24 4.93 19.06
CA LYS A 158 -2.33 5.80 19.83
C LYS A 158 -0.88 5.63 19.38
N ARG A 159 -0.45 4.38 19.15
CA ARG A 159 0.88 4.07 18.63
C ARG A 159 1.12 4.71 17.27
N TRP A 160 0.15 4.60 16.36
CA TRP A 160 0.25 5.19 15.02
C TRP A 160 0.34 6.71 15.08
N ARG A 161 -0.56 7.37 15.81
CA ARG A 161 -0.54 8.82 15.99
C ARG A 161 0.78 9.30 16.57
N LYS A 162 1.28 8.61 17.61
CA LYS A 162 2.60 8.92 18.21
C LYS A 162 3.73 8.75 17.20
N LEU A 163 3.75 7.66 16.44
CA LEU A 163 4.76 7.41 15.41
C LEU A 163 4.77 8.52 14.37
N VAL A 164 3.60 8.85 13.79
CA VAL A 164 3.50 9.88 12.75
C VAL A 164 3.91 11.25 13.29
N THR A 165 3.43 11.63 14.48
CA THR A 165 3.78 12.93 15.09
C THR A 165 5.22 13.03 15.58
N GLN A 166 5.88 11.91 15.86
CA GLN A 166 7.30 11.88 16.20
C GLN A 166 8.17 12.17 14.97
N HIS A 167 7.84 11.60 13.82
CA HIS A 167 8.60 11.77 12.57
C HIS A 167 8.19 13.02 11.79
N HIS A 168 6.91 13.40 11.87
CA HIS A 168 6.32 14.59 11.25
C HIS A 168 5.61 15.41 12.32
N PRO A 169 6.31 16.25 13.09
CA PRO A 169 5.69 17.10 14.10
C PRO A 169 4.65 18.04 13.49
N MET A 170 3.50 18.17 14.15
CA MET A 170 2.48 19.12 13.71
C MET A 170 3.04 20.56 13.83
N PRO A 171 2.84 21.42 12.81
CA PRO A 171 3.21 22.83 12.90
C PRO A 171 2.53 23.51 14.10
N ALA A 172 3.19 24.55 14.62
CA ALA A 172 2.55 25.41 15.60
C ALA A 172 1.26 26.00 15.00
N LEU A 173 0.19 26.04 15.82
CA LEU A 173 -1.09 26.61 15.41
C LEU A 173 -0.90 28.04 14.89
N THR A 174 -1.68 28.44 13.90
CA THR A 174 -1.70 29.83 13.44
C THR A 174 -2.41 30.73 14.45
N GLU A 175 -2.25 32.05 14.34
CA GLU A 175 -3.00 32.98 15.19
C GLU A 175 -4.51 32.88 14.94
N GLU A 176 -4.90 32.63 13.69
CA GLU A 176 -6.28 32.38 13.29
C GLU A 176 -6.85 31.12 13.99
N GLN A 177 -6.13 30.00 13.98
CA GLN A 177 -6.52 28.79 14.70
C GLN A 177 -6.61 29.02 16.21
N ARG A 178 -5.67 29.77 16.80
CA ARG A 178 -5.73 30.14 18.22
C ARG A 178 -6.92 31.04 18.53
N ASP A 179 -7.29 31.94 17.64
CA ASP A 179 -8.47 32.79 17.77
C ASP A 179 -9.77 32.00 17.64
N GLU A 180 -9.83 31.04 16.70
CA GLU A 180 -10.94 30.10 16.55
C GLU A 180 -11.15 29.27 17.83
N MET A 181 -10.09 28.73 18.42
CA MET A 181 -10.18 28.02 19.72
C MET A 181 -10.76 28.91 20.83
N ARG A 182 -10.28 30.15 20.94
CA ARG A 182 -10.77 31.12 21.95
C ARG A 182 -12.25 31.42 21.76
N LYS A 183 -12.66 31.68 20.52
CA LYS A 183 -14.06 31.95 20.17
C LYS A 183 -14.97 30.74 20.43
N ALA A 184 -14.51 29.54 20.10
CA ALA A 184 -15.26 28.31 20.29
C ALA A 184 -15.57 28.05 21.78
N ASP A 185 -14.60 28.27 22.66
CA ASP A 185 -14.80 28.13 24.10
C ASP A 185 -15.73 29.20 24.67
N MET A 186 -15.67 30.45 24.17
CA MET A 186 -16.60 31.52 24.57
C MET A 186 -18.05 31.23 24.16
N CYS A 187 -18.27 30.67 22.96
CA CYS A 187 -19.62 30.30 22.50
C CYS A 187 -20.19 29.06 23.23
N GLY A 188 -19.34 28.24 23.85
CA GLY A 188 -19.74 27.07 24.63
C GLY A 188 -20.33 27.41 26.01
N GLU A 189 -20.17 28.64 26.49
CA GLU A 189 -20.72 29.09 27.79
C GLU A 189 -22.24 29.33 27.74
N GLU A 190 -22.84 29.52 26.56
CA GLU A 190 -24.28 29.66 26.36
C GLU A 190 -25.00 28.30 26.25
N GLY A 191 -24.94 27.51 27.32
CA GLY A 191 -26.07 26.68 27.75
C GLY A 191 -26.53 25.51 26.86
N VAL A 192 -25.69 24.91 26.02
CA VAL A 192 -26.00 23.62 25.38
C VAL A 192 -24.97 22.56 25.79
N TYR A 193 -25.28 21.83 26.86
CA TYR A 193 -24.61 20.57 27.17
C TYR A 193 -24.98 19.55 26.09
N PHE A 194 -24.19 19.48 25.02
CA PHE A 194 -24.18 18.27 24.22
C PHE A 194 -23.47 17.20 25.03
N ASP A 195 -24.13 16.09 25.30
CA ASP A 195 -23.49 14.86 25.75
C ASP A 195 -22.64 14.33 24.57
N MET A 196 -21.54 15.03 24.29
CA MET A 196 -20.57 14.64 23.27
C MET A 196 -19.73 13.54 23.86
N LEU A 197 -20.26 12.31 23.82
CA LEU A 197 -19.52 11.08 24.01
C LEU A 197 -18.56 10.86 22.83
N PHE A 198 -17.69 11.82 22.56
CA PHE A 198 -16.55 11.65 21.67
C PHE A 198 -15.34 11.38 22.54
N PRO A 199 -14.96 10.10 22.73
CA PRO A 199 -13.67 9.80 23.29
C PRO A 199 -12.62 10.34 22.30
N SER A 200 -11.68 11.15 22.80
CA SER A 200 -10.40 11.38 22.14
C SER A 200 -9.78 10.04 21.71
N VAL A 201 -8.74 10.08 20.86
CA VAL A 201 -7.93 8.88 20.55
C VAL A 201 -7.41 8.20 21.83
N ASN A 202 -7.34 8.93 22.96
CA ASN A 202 -6.95 8.37 24.24
C ASN A 202 -8.06 7.63 25.01
N GLY A 203 -9.31 7.70 24.59
CA GLY A 203 -10.46 7.20 25.34
C GLY A 203 -10.96 8.17 26.41
N ASN A 204 -10.37 9.37 26.50
CA ASN A 204 -10.81 10.42 27.42
C ASN A 204 -11.91 11.25 26.76
N ASN A 205 -12.90 11.69 27.54
CA ASN A 205 -13.93 12.60 27.05
C ASN A 205 -13.30 13.93 26.61
N ILE A 206 -13.79 14.47 25.49
CA ILE A 206 -13.50 15.83 25.04
C ILE A 206 -14.51 16.74 25.73
N GLU A 207 -14.04 17.63 26.60
CA GLU A 207 -14.92 18.44 27.46
C GLU A 207 -15.10 19.87 26.94
N ARG A 208 -14.25 20.31 26.01
CA ARG A 208 -14.26 21.68 25.47
C ARG A 208 -14.29 21.72 23.95
N PRO A 209 -15.01 22.70 23.34
CA PRO A 209 -14.94 22.94 21.90
C PRO A 209 -13.52 23.13 21.36
N SER A 210 -12.64 23.80 22.11
CA SER A 210 -11.24 23.96 21.70
C SER A 210 -10.43 22.65 21.69
N GLU A 211 -10.71 21.72 22.60
CA GLU A 211 -10.12 20.38 22.60
C GLU A 211 -10.56 19.58 21.38
N TYR A 212 -11.84 19.66 21.01
CA TYR A 212 -12.38 19.06 19.79
C TYR A 212 -11.67 19.60 18.53
N LEU A 213 -11.48 20.92 18.43
CA LEU A 213 -10.79 21.54 17.30
C LEU A 213 -9.33 21.08 17.21
N ARG A 214 -8.64 21.00 18.36
CA ARG A 214 -7.26 20.50 18.43
C ARG A 214 -7.17 19.04 17.98
N GLU A 215 -8.02 18.16 18.50
CA GLU A 215 -8.07 16.75 18.09
C GLU A 215 -8.33 16.61 16.59
N LYS A 216 -9.26 17.41 16.04
CA LYS A 216 -9.54 17.44 14.61
C LYS A 216 -8.32 17.85 13.77
N TRP A 217 -7.57 18.87 14.19
CA TRP A 217 -6.37 19.30 13.46
C TRP A 217 -5.23 18.30 13.56
N GLU A 218 -5.03 17.72 14.75
CA GLU A 218 -4.00 16.69 14.96
C GLU A 218 -4.30 15.42 14.15
N ASP A 219 -5.54 14.96 14.14
CA ASP A 219 -5.93 13.80 13.32
C ASP A 219 -5.82 14.10 11.83
N ARG A 220 -6.17 15.33 11.40
CA ARG A 220 -5.98 15.74 10.01
C ARG A 220 -4.51 15.69 9.60
N HIS A 221 -3.62 16.16 10.46
CA HIS A 221 -2.18 16.08 10.25
C HIS A 221 -1.72 14.62 10.15
N VAL A 222 -2.18 13.75 11.05
CA VAL A 222 -1.87 12.32 11.06
C VAL A 222 -2.41 11.61 9.81
N GLN A 223 -3.61 11.95 9.33
CA GLN A 223 -4.18 11.43 8.10
C GLN A 223 -3.26 11.73 6.91
N ILE A 224 -2.87 13.00 6.74
CA ILE A 224 -2.07 13.43 5.59
C ILE A 224 -0.68 12.82 5.65
N GLU A 225 0.04 12.99 6.76
CA GLU A 225 1.42 12.54 6.88
C GLU A 225 1.51 11.02 6.90
N GLY A 226 0.66 10.36 7.70
CA GLY A 226 0.63 8.90 7.79
C GLY A 226 0.30 8.23 6.45
N VAL A 227 -0.70 8.73 5.72
CA VAL A 227 -1.04 8.21 4.39
C VAL A 227 0.09 8.46 3.39
N SER A 228 0.74 9.61 3.46
CA SER A 228 1.83 9.96 2.53
C SER A 228 3.02 9.02 2.66
N VAL A 229 3.39 8.68 3.90
CA VAL A 229 4.53 7.80 4.13
C VAL A 229 4.22 6.37 3.71
N LEU A 230 2.99 5.89 4.00
CA LEU A 230 2.53 4.60 3.47
C LEU A 230 2.53 4.61 1.94
N TYR A 231 2.04 5.68 1.32
CA TYR A 231 2.04 5.82 -0.13
C TYR A 231 3.45 5.73 -0.72
N SER A 232 4.44 6.41 -0.14
CA SER A 232 5.85 6.29 -0.53
C SER A 232 6.37 4.86 -0.42
N LEU A 233 6.08 4.17 0.68
CA LEU A 233 6.45 2.76 0.89
C LEU A 233 5.86 1.85 -0.19
N PHE A 234 4.58 1.98 -0.47
CA PHE A 234 3.92 1.13 -1.45
C PHE A 234 4.25 1.47 -2.89
N ARG A 235 4.53 2.75 -3.20
CA ARG A 235 5.10 3.16 -4.48
C ARG A 235 6.43 2.48 -4.72
N TYR A 236 7.31 2.45 -3.71
CA TYR A 236 8.57 1.72 -3.78
C TYR A 236 8.34 0.23 -4.07
N LEU A 237 7.50 -0.46 -3.28
CA LEU A 237 7.24 -1.88 -3.49
C LEU A 237 6.65 -2.19 -4.89
N SER A 238 5.75 -1.33 -5.37
CA SER A 238 5.14 -1.44 -6.70
C SER A 238 6.17 -1.25 -7.81
N LYS A 239 7.12 -0.31 -7.64
CA LYS A 239 8.25 -0.12 -8.55
C LYS A 239 9.12 -1.38 -8.61
N VAL A 240 9.47 -1.98 -7.47
CA VAL A 240 10.30 -3.20 -7.46
C VAL A 240 9.59 -4.35 -8.16
N LEU A 241 8.28 -4.50 -7.93
CA LEU A 241 7.47 -5.49 -8.65
C LEU A 241 7.44 -5.21 -10.17
N GLY A 242 7.45 -3.94 -10.56
CA GLY A 242 7.49 -3.48 -11.94
C GLY A 242 8.69 -3.96 -12.76
N HIS A 243 9.82 -4.30 -12.13
CA HIS A 243 10.97 -4.90 -12.83
C HIS A 243 10.66 -6.23 -13.52
N PHE A 244 9.61 -6.92 -13.05
CA PHE A 244 9.16 -8.19 -13.58
C PHE A 244 8.00 -8.05 -14.57
N SER A 245 7.51 -6.83 -14.83
CA SER A 245 6.40 -6.58 -15.74
C SER A 245 6.70 -7.08 -17.14
N GLY A 246 5.82 -7.94 -17.68
CA GLY A 246 5.98 -8.45 -19.04
C GLY A 246 7.22 -9.35 -19.25
N ALA A 247 7.91 -9.74 -18.18
CA ALA A 247 9.16 -10.47 -18.30
C ALA A 247 8.93 -11.95 -18.66
N TRP A 248 9.76 -12.44 -19.57
CA TRP A 248 9.94 -13.87 -19.83
C TRP A 248 10.99 -14.44 -18.88
N PRO A 249 10.95 -15.74 -18.56
CA PRO A 249 11.99 -16.36 -17.74
C PRO A 249 13.35 -16.36 -18.47
N VAL A 250 14.44 -16.40 -17.72
CA VAL A 250 15.81 -16.25 -18.27
C VAL A 250 16.10 -17.19 -19.42
N GLN A 251 15.63 -18.45 -19.38
CA GLN A 251 15.90 -19.44 -20.42
C GLN A 251 15.29 -19.05 -21.77
N VAL A 252 14.14 -18.37 -21.76
CA VAL A 252 13.49 -17.85 -22.97
C VAL A 252 14.25 -16.64 -23.49
N ARG A 253 14.66 -15.73 -22.60
CA ARG A 253 15.41 -14.53 -22.99
C ARG A 253 16.77 -14.87 -23.59
N ASP A 254 17.53 -15.75 -22.94
CA ASP A 254 18.84 -16.21 -23.42
C ASP A 254 18.73 -16.94 -24.77
N ALA A 255 17.64 -17.66 -24.99
CA ALA A 255 17.37 -18.32 -26.28
C ALA A 255 17.04 -17.30 -27.38
N GLU A 256 16.27 -16.25 -27.07
CA GLU A 256 16.01 -15.16 -28.02
C GLU A 256 17.26 -14.33 -28.33
N GLU A 257 18.10 -14.05 -27.35
CA GLU A 257 19.34 -13.29 -27.53
C GLU A 257 20.31 -14.03 -28.46
N LYS A 258 20.51 -15.34 -28.25
CA LYS A 258 21.30 -16.18 -29.16
C LYS A 258 20.73 -16.22 -30.58
N LEU A 259 19.41 -16.14 -30.71
CA LEU A 259 18.76 -16.12 -32.00
C LEU A 259 18.96 -14.78 -32.73
N ASP A 260 18.90 -13.67 -31.99
CA ASP A 260 19.15 -12.31 -32.49
C ASP A 260 20.60 -12.16 -33.01
N GLU A 261 21.55 -12.86 -32.40
CA GLU A 261 22.95 -12.91 -32.87
C GLU A 261 23.13 -13.70 -34.19
N GLN A 262 22.19 -14.60 -34.54
CA GLN A 262 22.35 -15.58 -35.60
C GLN A 262 21.50 -15.34 -36.86
N SER A 263 20.45 -14.51 -36.79
CA SER A 263 19.40 -14.44 -37.82
C SER A 263 18.90 -13.01 -38.07
N ALA A 264 18.56 -12.68 -39.32
CA ALA A 264 17.91 -11.42 -39.69
C ALA A 264 16.73 -11.65 -40.66
N GLY A 265 15.54 -11.13 -40.34
CA GLY A 265 14.36 -11.13 -41.22
C GLY A 265 13.09 -11.74 -40.62
N GLN A 266 12.04 -11.94 -41.44
CA GLN A 266 10.73 -12.47 -41.01
C GLN A 266 10.80 -13.87 -40.35
N THR A 267 11.82 -14.67 -40.65
CA THR A 267 12.08 -15.98 -40.02
C THR A 267 12.35 -15.85 -38.51
N LEU A 268 13.00 -14.77 -38.08
CA LEU A 268 13.35 -14.50 -36.69
C LEU A 268 12.09 -14.39 -35.80
N MET A 269 11.05 -13.71 -36.27
CA MET A 269 9.81 -13.52 -35.51
C MET A 269 9.08 -14.85 -35.29
N MET A 270 9.04 -15.71 -36.31
CA MET A 270 8.43 -17.04 -36.22
C MET A 270 9.21 -17.97 -35.29
N GLU A 271 10.54 -17.87 -35.27
CA GLU A 271 11.39 -18.64 -34.36
C GLU A 271 11.26 -18.16 -32.90
N LYS A 272 11.19 -16.84 -32.65
CA LYS A 272 10.86 -16.31 -31.32
C LYS A 272 9.49 -16.76 -30.84
N MET A 273 8.49 -16.79 -31.71
CA MET A 273 7.16 -17.32 -31.36
C MET A 273 7.23 -18.78 -30.90
N LYS A 274 8.04 -19.63 -31.57
CA LYS A 274 8.27 -21.02 -31.16
C LYS A 274 9.01 -21.14 -29.83
N ILE A 275 9.99 -20.27 -29.56
CA ILE A 275 10.70 -20.24 -28.27
C ILE A 275 9.73 -19.87 -27.13
N ARG A 276 8.82 -18.93 -27.38
CA ARG A 276 7.78 -18.50 -26.43
C ARG A 276 6.67 -19.53 -26.26
N GLU A 277 6.50 -20.44 -27.21
CA GLU A 277 5.44 -21.45 -27.19
C GLU A 277 5.56 -22.33 -25.93
N GLY A 278 4.48 -22.41 -25.16
CA GLY A 278 4.46 -23.14 -23.87
C GLY A 278 5.13 -22.41 -22.69
N SER A 279 5.73 -21.25 -22.91
CA SER A 279 6.26 -20.38 -21.86
C SER A 279 5.22 -19.38 -21.38
N LEU A 280 5.35 -18.96 -20.12
CA LEU A 280 4.49 -17.95 -19.52
C LEU A 280 5.23 -16.60 -19.50
N GLN A 281 4.58 -15.55 -19.99
CA GLN A 281 5.00 -14.17 -19.75
C GLN A 281 4.39 -13.68 -18.44
N LEU A 282 5.17 -13.02 -17.59
CA LEU A 282 4.61 -12.38 -16.40
C LEU A 282 3.65 -11.23 -16.80
N PRO A 283 2.61 -10.95 -15.99
CA PRO A 283 1.74 -9.80 -16.23
C PRO A 283 2.51 -8.48 -16.26
N TRP A 284 1.91 -7.46 -16.88
CA TRP A 284 2.36 -6.08 -16.74
C TRP A 284 1.93 -5.53 -15.39
N TYR A 285 2.67 -5.86 -14.34
CA TYR A 285 2.31 -5.50 -12.97
C TYR A 285 2.15 -4.00 -12.75
N SER A 286 2.87 -3.17 -13.50
CA SER A 286 2.73 -1.71 -13.49
C SER A 286 1.29 -1.24 -13.70
N ASP A 287 0.52 -1.93 -14.53
CA ASP A 287 -0.83 -1.54 -14.92
C ASP A 287 -1.86 -1.70 -13.78
N PHE A 288 -1.52 -2.50 -12.75
CA PHE A 288 -2.39 -2.72 -11.59
C PHE A 288 -2.16 -1.69 -10.49
N PHE A 289 -1.06 -0.92 -10.54
CA PHE A 289 -0.62 0.01 -9.51
C PHE A 289 -0.47 1.43 -10.07
N ASP A 290 -1.26 1.77 -11.10
CA ASP A 290 -1.30 3.09 -11.77
C ASP A 290 -1.59 4.25 -10.80
N PHE A 291 -2.33 4.00 -9.71
CA PHE A 291 -2.51 4.96 -8.62
C PHE A 291 -1.18 5.48 -8.03
N PHE A 292 -0.07 4.74 -8.15
CA PHE A 292 1.27 5.14 -7.68
C PHE A 292 2.13 5.87 -8.72
N GLU A 293 1.57 6.25 -9.88
CA GLU A 293 2.28 7.03 -10.91
C GLU A 293 2.79 8.38 -10.35
N HIS A 294 1.99 9.02 -9.49
CA HIS A 294 2.34 10.29 -8.86
C HIS A 294 3.19 10.11 -7.60
N ASP A 295 3.87 11.18 -7.15
CA ASP A 295 4.63 11.17 -5.89
C ASP A 295 3.76 11.46 -4.66
N ALA A 296 4.33 11.29 -3.46
CA ALA A 296 3.60 11.55 -2.22
C ALA A 296 3.19 13.03 -2.09
N SER A 297 3.95 13.96 -2.68
CA SER A 297 3.63 15.39 -2.72
C SER A 297 2.33 15.66 -3.47
N TRP A 298 2.10 14.97 -4.59
CA TRP A 298 0.83 15.02 -5.32
C TRP A 298 -0.34 14.54 -4.45
N LEU A 299 -0.17 13.42 -3.74
CA LEU A 299 -1.21 12.89 -2.87
C LEU A 299 -1.51 13.85 -1.70
N LYS A 300 -0.47 14.39 -1.05
CA LYS A 300 -0.61 15.42 -0.02
C LYS A 300 -1.42 16.61 -0.53
N ASN A 301 -1.07 17.13 -1.69
CA ASN A 301 -1.77 18.27 -2.30
C ASN A 301 -3.23 17.94 -2.63
N LYS A 302 -3.51 16.72 -3.11
CA LYS A 302 -4.87 16.26 -3.37
C LYS A 302 -5.68 16.19 -2.07
N LEU A 303 -5.14 15.52 -1.06
CA LEU A 303 -5.78 15.40 0.25
C LEU A 303 -6.05 16.79 0.85
N MET A 304 -5.06 17.69 0.83
CA MET A 304 -5.18 19.07 1.32
C MET A 304 -6.23 19.92 0.59
N ARG A 305 -6.55 19.61 -0.68
CA ARG A 305 -7.57 20.33 -1.47
C ARG A 305 -8.99 19.79 -1.29
N GLU A 306 -9.11 18.55 -0.83
CA GLU A 306 -10.40 17.89 -0.58
C GLU A 306 -10.94 18.20 0.84
N SER A 307 -10.20 18.98 1.65
CA SER A 307 -10.67 19.60 2.91
C SER A 307 -11.19 21.01 2.73
#